data_AF-A0A3D0ZUZ1-F1
#
_entry.id   AF-A0A3D0ZUZ1-F1
#
_cell.length_a   1.000
_cell.length_b   1.000
_cell.length_c   1.000
_cell.angle_alpha   90.00
_cell.angle_beta   90.00
_cell.angle_gamma   90.00
#
_symmetry.space_group_name_H-M   'P 1'
#
loop_
_entity.id
_entity.type
_entity.pdbx_description
1 polymer ?
#
loop_
_entity_poly.entity_id
_entity_poly.type
_entity_poly.pdbx_seq_one_letter_code
_entity_poly.pdbx_strand_id
1 'polypeptide(L)' 'MSFGVTELVIILVIVVLLFGTTKLKSMGSDLGSAIKGFRSAVTDESNKETPVEVKVENKSESADS' A
#
# COMPACT_ATOMS: atom_id res chain seq x y z
N MET A 1 14.40 18.40 -27.24
CA MET A 1 13.26 17.47 -27.00
C MET A 1 13.52 16.81 -25.67
N SER A 2 12.86 17.30 -24.63
CA SER A 2 13.05 16.85 -23.25
C SER A 2 12.29 15.53 -23.08
N PHE A 3 12.89 14.56 -22.40
CA PHE A 3 12.17 13.39 -21.90
C PHE A 3 11.07 13.87 -20.95
N GLY A 4 9.88 14.05 -21.50
CA GLY A 4 8.72 14.58 -20.81
C GLY A 4 7.73 13.49 -20.44
N VAL A 5 6.64 13.92 -19.81
CA VAL A 5 5.53 13.04 -19.43
C VAL A 5 5.02 12.20 -20.61
N THR A 6 5.01 12.76 -21.83
CA THR A 6 4.58 12.06 -23.05
C THR A 6 5.43 10.82 -23.37
N GLU A 7 6.75 10.90 -23.21
CA GLU A 7 7.64 9.77 -23.50
C GLU A 7 7.42 8.62 -22.51
N LEU A 8 7.22 8.96 -21.22
CA LEU A 8 6.91 7.97 -20.18
C LEU A 8 5.59 7.26 -20.44
N VAL A 9 4.57 7.97 -20.95
CA VAL A 9 3.29 7.36 -21.31
C VAL A 9 3.45 6.37 -22.47
N ILE A 10 4.23 6.71 -23.50
CA ILE A 10 4.50 5.80 -24.63
C ILE A 10 5.22 4.54 -24.15
N ILE A 11 6.23 4.68 -23.29
CA ILE A 11 6.95 3.54 -22.72
C ILE A 11 6.01 2.68 -21.86
N LEU A 12 5.15 3.30 -21.04
CA LEU A 12 4.15 2.60 -20.22
C LEU A 12 3.23 1.74 -21.10
N VAL A 13 2.73 2.31 -22.20
CA VAL A 13 1.87 1.58 -23.15
C VAL A 13 2.59 0.35 -23.71
N ILE A 14 3.86 0.49 -24.12
CA ILE A 14 4.65 -0.65 -24.63
C ILE A 14 4.81 -1.73 -23.54
N VAL A 15 5.14 -1.35 -22.31
CA VAL A 15 5.27 -2.29 -21.19
C VAL A 15 3.94 -3.03 -20.93
N VAL A 16 2.81 -2.32 -20.96
CA VAL A 16 1.48 -2.93 -20.80
C VAL A 16 1.17 -3.92 -21.92
N LEU A 17 1.56 -3.63 -23.16
CA LEU A 17 1.37 -4.54 -24.30
C LEU A 17 2.27 -5.78 -24.20
N LEU A 18 3.50 -5.65 -23.73
CA LEU A 18 4.44 -6.77 -23.56
C LEU A 18 4.04 -7.72 -22.42
N PHE A 19 3.70 -7.16 -21.26
CA PHE A 19 3.36 -7.94 -20.08
C PHE A 19 1.88 -8.33 -20.02
N GLY A 20 1.03 -7.63 -20.77
CA GLY A 20 -0.42 -7.72 -20.71
C GLY A 20 -1.00 -7.06 -19.44
N THR A 21 -2.25 -6.62 -19.52
CA THR A 21 -2.94 -5.96 -18.39
C THR A 21 -3.19 -6.90 -17.22
N THR A 22 -3.32 -8.22 -17.45
CA THR A 22 -3.60 -9.21 -16.41
C THR A 22 -2.45 -9.36 -15.41
N LYS A 23 -1.21 -9.49 -15.89
CA LYS A 23 -0.01 -9.59 -15.03
C LYS A 23 0.23 -8.28 -14.27
N LEU A 24 0.05 -7.15 -14.97
CA LEU A 24 0.22 -5.83 -14.38
C LEU A 24 -0.84 -5.52 -13.32
N LYS A 25 -2.09 -6.00 -13.50
CA LYS A 25 -3.16 -5.86 -12.50
C LYS A 25 -2.93 -6.72 -11.27
N SER A 26 -2.49 -7.97 -11.41
CA SER A 26 -2.21 -8.82 -10.25
C SER A 26 -1.03 -8.26 -9.44
N MET A 27 0.08 -7.95 -10.09
CA MET A 27 1.26 -7.37 -9.42
C MET A 27 0.98 -5.95 -8.89
N GLY A 28 0.24 -5.14 -9.64
CA GLY A 28 -0.13 -3.78 -9.23
C GLY A 28 -1.11 -3.75 -8.04
N SER A 29 -1.98 -4.75 -7.90
CA SER A 29 -2.87 -4.87 -6.74
C SER A 29 -2.07 -5.14 -5.46
N ASP A 30 -1.08 -6.04 -5.54
CA ASP A 30 -0.26 -6.43 -4.40
C ASP A 30 0.69 -5.29 -4.00
N LEU A 31 1.40 -4.72 -4.98
CA LEU A 31 2.28 -3.57 -4.78
C LEU A 31 1.49 -2.33 -4.33
N GLY A 32 0.31 -2.11 -4.92
CA GLY A 32 -0.56 -0.99 -4.57
C GLY A 32 -1.08 -1.09 -3.14
N SER A 33 -1.39 -2.29 -2.67
CA SER A 33 -1.82 -2.53 -1.29
C SER A 33 -0.68 -2.27 -0.29
N ALA A 34 0.55 -2.69 -0.62
CA ALA A 34 1.74 -2.41 0.20
C ALA A 34 2.06 -0.90 0.27
N ILE A 35 2.04 -0.22 -0.88
CA ILE A 35 2.29 1.23 -0.98
C ILE A 35 1.18 2.02 -0.27
N LYS A 36 -0.07 1.55 -0.32
CA LYS A 36 -1.19 2.19 0.40
C LYS A 36 -0.96 2.18 1.91
N GLY A 37 -0.55 1.04 2.48
CA GLY A 37 -0.20 0.94 3.90
C GLY A 37 0.97 1.86 4.29
N PHE A 38 2.00 1.93 3.44
CA PHE A 38 3.13 2.84 3.63
C PHE A 38 2.72 4.31 3.59
N ARG A 39 1.91 4.71 2.60
CA ARG A 39 1.42 6.10 2.48
C ARG A 39 0.53 6.47 3.67
N SER A 40 -0.33 5.56 4.13
CA SER A 40 -1.17 5.76 5.31
C SER A 40 -0.31 5.96 6.56
N ALA A 41 0.67 5.11 6.84
CA ALA A 41 1.55 5.26 8.00
C ALA A 41 2.33 6.58 8.00
N VAL A 42 2.88 6.98 6.85
CA VAL A 42 3.62 8.26 6.71
C VAL A 42 2.70 9.48 6.83
N THR A 43 1.46 9.38 6.34
CA THR A 43 0.46 10.46 6.44
C THR A 43 -0.12 10.56 7.85
N ASP A 44 -0.38 9.43 8.52
CA ASP A 44 -0.89 9.37 9.89
C ASP A 44 0.15 9.89 10.91
N GLU A 45 1.44 9.57 10.72
CA GLU A 45 2.54 10.17 11.50
C GLU A 45 2.62 11.69 11.32
N SER A 46 2.28 12.21 10.14
CA SER A 46 2.25 13.65 9.87
C SER A 46 1.01 14.36 10.45
N ASN A 47 0.01 13.61 10.94
CA ASN A 47 -1.28 14.14 11.42
C ASN A 47 -1.68 13.66 12.83
N LYS A 48 -0.79 13.00 13.58
CA LYS A 48 -1.06 12.56 14.95
C LYS A 48 -0.14 13.24 15.97
N GLU A 49 -0.61 14.36 16.49
CA GLU A 49 -0.56 14.55 17.94
C GLU A 49 -1.66 13.64 18.55
N THR A 50 -1.22 12.57 19.23
CA THR A 50 -1.84 11.58 20.19
C THR A 50 -3.38 11.55 20.48
N PRO A 51 -3.98 10.42 21.00
CA PRO A 51 -3.37 9.34 21.77
C PRO A 51 -3.69 7.90 21.33
N VAL A 52 -2.90 7.00 21.93
CA VAL A 52 -2.88 5.54 21.81
C VAL A 52 -4.10 4.94 22.51
N GLU A 53 -4.88 4.11 21.80
CA GLU A 53 -5.83 3.19 22.42
C GLU A 53 -5.22 1.78 22.41
N VAL A 54 -4.59 1.40 23.52
CA VAL A 54 -4.16 0.02 23.75
C VAL A 54 -5.40 -0.79 24.13
N LYS A 55 -5.97 -1.53 23.17
CA LYS A 55 -6.93 -2.60 23.49
C LYS A 55 -6.16 -3.83 23.97
N VAL A 56 -5.90 -3.93 25.27
CA VAL A 56 -5.66 -5.22 25.95
C VAL A 56 -7.02 -5.78 26.34
N GLU A 57 -7.49 -6.82 25.66
CA GLU A 57 -8.66 -7.60 26.09
C GLU A 57 -8.36 -9.09 26.03
N ASN A 58 -7.81 -9.55 27.16
CA ASN A 58 -8.21 -10.71 27.95
C ASN A 58 -8.32 -12.10 27.29
N LYS A 59 -7.31 -12.96 27.53
CA LYS A 59 -7.53 -14.40 27.71
C LYS A 59 -6.52 -15.00 28.68
N SER A 60 -6.82 -14.93 29.96
CA SER A 60 -6.41 -15.91 30.98
C SER A 60 -7.14 -15.54 32.26
N GLU A 61 -8.00 -16.42 32.77
CA GLU A 61 -8.01 -16.90 34.17
C GLU A 61 -9.39 -17.49 34.53
N SER A 62 -9.42 -18.82 34.67
CA SER A 62 -10.34 -19.53 35.58
C SER A 62 -9.91 -20.99 35.64
N ALA A 63 -8.88 -21.24 36.45
CA ALA A 63 -8.76 -22.47 37.21
C ALA A 63 -9.12 -22.13 38.67
N ASP A 64 -9.70 -23.10 39.37
CA ASP A 64 -9.99 -23.15 40.82
C ASP A 64 -11.46 -22.92 41.24
N SER A 65 -12.25 -24.00 41.13
CA SER A 65 -13.03 -24.62 42.22
C SER A 65 -13.51 -26.00 41.78
#